data_AF-A0A8D1UPA5-F1
#
_entry.id   AF-A0A8D1UPA5-F1
#
_cell.length_a   1.000
_cell.length_b   1.000
_cell.length_c   1.000
_cell.angle_alpha   90.00
_cell.angle_beta   90.00
_cell.angle_gamma   90.00
#
_symmetry.space_group_name_H-M   'P 1'
#
loop_
_entity.id
_entity.type
_entity.pdbx_description
1 polymer ?
#
loop_
_entity_poly.entity_id
_entity_poly.type
_entity_poly.pdbx_seq_one_letter_code
_entity_poly.pdbx_strand_id
1 'polypeptide(L)'
;MWWFQQGLSFLPSALLIWTAAAFIFSYITAITLHHVDPVLPYISDTGTVAPEKCLFGAMLNIAAVLCAATIYVRYKQVHALNPEENCIIRLNKAGLVLGLLSCLGLSVVANFQKTTFFAVHVCGAILTFGMGSLYMFVQTILSYQMQPKIHGKQVFWIRLLLVIWCGVSALIMLTCSSLLYSSSFGTDIVQKLHWNPEDKGYALHMITAAAEWTMSFSFFGFFLTYIRDFQKISLRVEANLHGLTLYDTAPCPVNNERTRLLSRDI
;
A
#
# COMPACT_ATOMS: atom_id res chain seq x y z
N MET A 1 -2.30 -23.94 -12.35
CA MET A 1 -2.10 -22.53 -11.92
C MET A 1 -2.05 -22.47 -10.41
N TRP A 2 -1.04 -21.81 -9.85
CA TRP A 2 -0.94 -21.60 -8.40
C TRP A 2 -2.04 -20.65 -7.93
N TRP A 3 -2.45 -20.73 -6.66
CA TRP A 3 -3.59 -19.97 -6.12
C TRP A 3 -3.42 -18.44 -6.19
N PHE A 4 -2.17 -17.95 -6.25
CA PHE A 4 -1.80 -16.55 -6.40
C PHE A 4 -1.68 -16.06 -7.86
N GLN A 5 -1.94 -16.94 -8.84
CA GLN A 5 -1.91 -16.63 -10.28
C GLN A 5 -3.30 -16.71 -10.93
N GLN A 6 -4.35 -16.87 -10.13
CA GLN A 6 -5.73 -16.96 -10.62
C GLN A 6 -6.34 -15.57 -10.72
N GLY A 7 -6.93 -15.24 -11.88
CA GLY A 7 -7.53 -13.93 -12.09
C GLY A 7 -6.53 -12.79 -11.86
N LEU A 8 -6.95 -11.78 -11.10
CA LEU A 8 -6.12 -10.63 -10.74
C LEU A 8 -5.43 -10.79 -9.37
N SER A 9 -5.43 -12.00 -8.79
CA SER A 9 -4.82 -12.25 -7.47
C SER A 9 -3.31 -12.06 -7.44
N PHE A 10 -2.67 -12.07 -8.61
CA PHE A 10 -1.26 -11.70 -8.79
C PHE A 10 -0.95 -10.28 -8.26
N LEU A 11 -1.86 -9.32 -8.38
CA LEU A 11 -1.59 -7.93 -7.98
C LEU A 11 -1.33 -7.79 -6.46
N PRO A 12 -2.24 -8.19 -5.56
CA PRO A 12 -1.96 -8.15 -4.13
C PRO A 12 -0.80 -9.06 -3.73
N SER A 13 -0.59 -10.20 -4.40
CA SER A 13 0.57 -11.06 -4.14
C SER A 13 1.89 -10.39 -4.50
N ALA A 14 1.97 -9.76 -5.68
CA ALA A 14 3.16 -9.03 -6.13
C ALA A 14 3.43 -7.83 -5.22
N LEU A 15 2.40 -7.07 -4.83
CA LEU A 15 2.52 -5.97 -3.87
C LEU A 15 3.18 -6.44 -2.56
N LEU A 16 2.67 -7.52 -1.98
CA LEU A 16 3.16 -8.04 -0.70
C LEU A 16 4.60 -8.56 -0.79
N ILE A 17 4.89 -9.39 -1.79
CA ILE A 17 6.22 -9.97 -2.00
C ILE A 17 7.24 -8.85 -2.28
N TRP A 18 6.87 -7.89 -3.13
CA TRP A 18 7.77 -6.80 -3.51
C TRP A 18 8.03 -5.83 -2.35
N THR A 19 7.01 -5.48 -1.58
CA THR A 19 7.17 -4.59 -0.41
C THR A 19 7.96 -5.29 0.70
N ALA A 20 7.71 -6.58 0.95
CA ALA A 20 8.51 -7.37 1.88
C ALA A 20 9.97 -7.46 1.43
N ALA A 21 10.23 -7.68 0.15
CA ALA A 21 11.58 -7.67 -0.41
C ALA A 21 12.25 -6.30 -0.25
N ALA A 22 11.52 -5.19 -0.44
CA ALA A 22 12.04 -3.84 -0.22
C ALA A 22 12.52 -3.65 1.22
N PHE A 23 11.71 -4.07 2.20
CA PHE A 23 12.05 -3.98 3.61
C PHE A 23 13.25 -4.86 3.96
N ILE A 24 13.26 -6.11 3.49
CA ILE A 24 14.34 -7.07 3.78
C ILE A 24 15.66 -6.63 3.17
N PHE A 25 15.68 -6.25 1.88
CA PHE A 25 16.92 -5.84 1.22
C PHE A 25 17.48 -4.56 1.84
N SER A 26 16.63 -3.56 2.11
CA SER A 26 17.07 -2.33 2.77
C SER A 26 17.65 -2.60 4.15
N TYR A 27 16.96 -3.41 4.96
CA TYR A 27 17.40 -3.81 6.29
C TYR A 27 18.74 -4.55 6.26
N ILE A 28 18.88 -5.56 5.40
CA ILE A 28 20.12 -6.33 5.26
C ILE A 28 21.26 -5.40 4.84
N THR A 29 21.06 -4.57 3.81
CA THR A 29 22.10 -3.65 3.34
C THR A 29 22.50 -2.66 4.43
N ALA A 30 21.54 -2.01 5.09
CA ALA A 30 21.80 -1.03 6.16
C ALA A 30 22.60 -1.64 7.32
N ILE A 31 22.32 -2.89 7.72
CA ILE A 31 23.08 -3.59 8.76
C ILE A 31 24.46 -4.00 8.28
N THR A 32 24.57 -4.57 7.08
CA THR A 32 25.87 -5.02 6.55
C THR A 32 26.86 -3.87 6.37
N LEU A 33 26.36 -2.66 6.13
CA LEU A 33 27.15 -1.44 6.00
C LEU A 33 27.24 -0.64 7.31
N HIS A 34 26.68 -1.16 8.41
CA HIS A 34 26.68 -0.52 9.73
C HIS A 34 26.04 0.89 9.75
N HIS A 35 25.04 1.15 8.90
CA HIS A 35 24.32 2.43 8.87
C HIS A 35 23.23 2.55 9.95
N VAL A 36 22.77 1.41 10.47
CA VAL A 36 21.76 1.32 11.54
C VAL A 36 22.12 0.20 12.50
N ASP A 37 21.57 0.25 13.72
CA ASP A 37 21.72 -0.85 14.66
C ASP A 37 20.90 -2.08 14.25
N PRO A 38 21.37 -3.31 14.49
CA PRO A 38 20.64 -4.52 14.13
C PRO A 38 19.33 -4.71 14.91
N VAL A 39 19.24 -4.16 16.12
CA VAL A 39 18.13 -4.41 17.03
C VAL A 39 16.97 -3.45 16.73
N LEU A 40 16.10 -3.87 15.81
CA LEU A 40 14.82 -3.23 15.48
C LEU A 40 14.91 -1.72 15.13
N PRO A 41 15.66 -1.33 14.09
CA PRO A 41 15.61 0.03 13.56
C PRO A 41 14.22 0.31 12.96
N TYR A 42 13.85 1.59 12.84
CA TYR A 42 12.69 1.97 12.02
C TYR A 42 12.88 1.43 10.59
N ILE A 43 11.79 1.03 9.95
CA ILE A 43 11.79 0.69 8.52
C ILE A 43 12.33 1.88 7.71
N SER A 44 11.88 3.09 8.05
CA SER A 44 12.33 4.33 7.41
C SER A 44 13.82 4.64 7.63
N ASP A 45 14.41 4.26 8.77
CA ASP A 45 15.84 4.40 9.02
C ASP A 45 16.65 3.50 8.09
N THR A 46 16.18 2.27 7.84
CA THR A 46 16.85 1.33 6.91
C THR A 46 16.89 1.83 5.46
N GLY A 47 16.11 2.84 5.09
CA GLY A 47 16.05 3.42 3.75
C GLY A 47 16.68 4.81 3.64
N THR A 48 17.52 5.20 4.60
CA THR A 48 18.00 6.58 4.72
C THR A 48 19.36 6.84 4.05
N VAL A 49 20.30 5.90 4.12
CA VAL A 49 21.69 6.09 3.65
C VAL A 49 21.90 5.39 2.29
N ALA A 50 22.87 5.84 1.50
CA ALA A 50 23.21 5.18 0.24
C ALA A 50 24.12 3.97 0.49
N PRO A 51 23.97 2.86 -0.25
CA PRO A 51 23.14 2.70 -1.46
C PRO A 51 21.68 2.32 -1.21
N GLU A 52 21.31 1.87 -0.01
CA GLU A 52 20.00 1.28 0.28
C GLU A 52 18.84 2.26 0.11
N LYS A 53 19.03 3.56 0.35
CA LYS A 53 17.99 4.58 0.09
C LYS A 53 17.53 4.62 -1.37
N CYS A 54 18.45 4.38 -2.31
CA CYS A 54 18.14 4.38 -3.75
C CYS A 54 17.35 3.13 -4.11
N LEU A 55 17.77 1.97 -3.59
CA LEU A 55 17.09 0.70 -3.78
C LEU A 55 15.69 0.74 -3.15
N PHE A 56 15.60 1.17 -1.90
CA PHE A 56 14.36 1.30 -1.14
C PHE A 56 13.39 2.24 -1.83
N GLY A 57 13.86 3.41 -2.27
CA GLY A 57 13.04 4.37 -3.01
C GLY A 57 12.50 3.80 -4.32
N ALA A 58 13.35 3.17 -5.13
CA ALA A 58 12.92 2.53 -6.38
C ALA A 58 11.88 1.42 -6.13
N MET A 59 12.13 0.56 -5.15
CA MET A 59 11.24 -0.56 -4.84
C MET A 59 9.90 -0.10 -4.25
N LEU A 60 9.89 0.90 -3.36
CA LEU A 60 8.65 1.43 -2.78
C LEU A 60 7.81 2.24 -3.78
N ASN A 61 8.43 2.92 -4.75
CA ASN A 61 7.67 3.54 -5.83
C ASN A 61 6.95 2.48 -6.70
N ILE A 62 7.60 1.35 -7.00
CA ILE A 62 6.95 0.21 -7.68
C ILE A 62 5.83 -0.36 -6.80
N ALA A 63 6.07 -0.52 -5.49
CA ALA A 63 5.04 -0.96 -4.55
C ALA A 63 3.84 -0.01 -4.52
N ALA A 64 4.05 1.31 -4.60
CA ALA A 64 2.98 2.30 -4.65
C ALA A 64 2.08 2.12 -5.89
N VAL A 65 2.66 1.82 -7.05
CA VAL A 65 1.90 1.53 -8.29
C VAL A 65 1.13 0.22 -8.15
N LEU A 66 1.76 -0.85 -7.65
CA LEU A 66 1.09 -2.13 -7.40
C LEU A 66 -0.06 -1.99 -6.39
N CYS A 67 0.12 -1.16 -5.37
CA CYS A 67 -0.89 -0.83 -4.37
C CYS A 67 -2.07 -0.09 -5.02
N ALA A 68 -1.80 0.94 -5.81
CA ALA A 68 -2.83 1.69 -6.54
C ALA A 68 -3.63 0.78 -7.48
N ALA A 69 -2.97 -0.10 -8.22
CA ALA A 69 -3.63 -1.09 -9.07
C ALA A 69 -4.51 -2.06 -8.26
N THR A 70 -4.00 -2.56 -7.13
CA THR A 70 -4.76 -3.44 -6.22
C THR A 70 -6.01 -2.75 -5.67
N ILE A 71 -5.87 -1.51 -5.21
CA ILE A 71 -6.98 -0.68 -4.72
C ILE A 71 -8.00 -0.43 -5.82
N TYR A 72 -7.55 -0.12 -7.04
CA TYR A 72 -8.44 0.11 -8.17
C TYR A 72 -9.23 -1.15 -8.56
N VAL A 73 -8.57 -2.32 -8.59
CA VAL A 73 -9.27 -3.59 -8.82
C VAL A 73 -10.29 -3.86 -7.72
N ARG A 74 -9.97 -3.59 -6.45
CA ARG A 74 -10.93 -3.70 -5.35
C ARG A 74 -12.13 -2.77 -5.57
N TYR A 75 -11.88 -1.53 -5.94
CA TYR A 75 -12.93 -0.57 -6.25
C TYR A 75 -13.87 -1.08 -7.35
N LYS A 76 -13.30 -1.56 -8.47
CA LYS A 76 -14.09 -2.11 -9.59
C LYS A 76 -14.86 -3.37 -9.17
N GLN A 77 -14.27 -4.23 -8.36
CA GLN A 77 -14.94 -5.41 -7.81
C GLN A 77 -16.18 -5.03 -7.01
N VAL A 78 -16.05 -4.13 -6.04
CA VAL A 78 -17.16 -3.73 -5.16
C VAL A 78 -18.26 -3.06 -5.97
N HIS A 79 -17.89 -2.20 -6.93
CA HIS A 79 -18.85 -1.52 -7.80
C HIS A 79 -19.63 -2.49 -8.71
N ALA A 80 -18.95 -3.48 -9.32
CA ALA A 80 -19.60 -4.46 -10.18
C ALA A 80 -20.57 -5.38 -9.41
N LEU A 81 -20.28 -5.65 -8.14
CA LEU A 81 -21.10 -6.54 -7.32
C LEU A 81 -22.28 -5.83 -6.62
N ASN A 82 -22.25 -4.50 -6.51
CA ASN A 82 -23.28 -3.72 -5.81
C ASN A 82 -23.60 -2.41 -6.58
N PRO A 83 -24.12 -2.49 -7.82
CA PRO A 83 -24.30 -1.31 -8.68
C PRO A 83 -25.43 -0.37 -8.23
N GLU A 84 -26.38 -0.81 -7.41
CA GLU A 84 -27.57 -0.05 -7.03
C GLU A 84 -27.55 0.47 -5.58
N GLU A 85 -26.58 0.02 -4.77
CA GLU A 85 -26.52 0.33 -3.34
C GLU A 85 -25.77 1.63 -3.08
N ASN A 86 -26.51 2.74 -3.01
CA ASN A 86 -25.95 4.10 -2.87
C ASN A 86 -24.93 4.25 -1.72
N CYS A 87 -25.18 3.61 -0.57
CA CYS A 87 -24.25 3.66 0.58
C CYS A 87 -22.92 2.97 0.25
N ILE A 88 -22.98 1.74 -0.30
CA ILE A 88 -21.80 0.97 -0.74
C ILE A 88 -21.02 1.74 -1.80
N ILE A 89 -21.70 2.35 -2.77
CA ILE A 89 -21.06 3.12 -3.84
C ILE A 89 -20.27 4.31 -3.28
N ARG A 90 -20.86 5.05 -2.33
CA ARG A 90 -20.20 6.20 -1.68
C ARG A 90 -18.98 5.76 -0.89
N LEU A 91 -19.13 4.73 -0.05
CA LEU A 91 -18.03 4.16 0.73
C LEU A 91 -16.92 3.62 -0.17
N ASN A 92 -17.27 2.97 -1.29
CA ASN A 92 -16.30 2.44 -2.24
C ASN A 92 -15.50 3.55 -2.94
N LYS A 93 -16.16 4.65 -3.34
CA LYS A 93 -15.48 5.85 -3.88
C LYS A 93 -14.58 6.51 -2.84
N ALA A 94 -15.05 6.66 -1.59
CA ALA A 94 -14.23 7.19 -0.50
C ALA A 94 -13.00 6.30 -0.25
N GLY A 95 -13.18 4.98 -0.24
CA GLY A 95 -12.09 4.01 -0.16
C GLY A 95 -11.08 4.17 -1.30
N LEU A 96 -11.54 4.32 -2.55
CA LEU A 96 -10.64 4.58 -3.67
C LEU A 96 -9.76 5.82 -3.44
N VAL A 97 -10.36 6.94 -3.02
CA VAL A 97 -9.62 8.18 -2.76
C VAL A 97 -8.61 8.00 -1.62
N LEU A 98 -9.03 7.43 -0.48
CA LEU A 98 -8.16 7.18 0.68
C LEU A 98 -6.99 6.26 0.31
N GLY A 99 -7.25 5.21 -0.45
CA GLY A 99 -6.23 4.29 -0.91
C GLY A 99 -5.22 4.96 -1.85
N LEU A 100 -5.67 5.76 -2.81
CA LEU A 100 -4.77 6.49 -3.72
C LEU A 100 -3.92 7.54 -2.98
N LEU A 101 -4.49 8.24 -1.99
CA LEU A 101 -3.73 9.13 -1.11
C LEU A 101 -2.68 8.38 -0.30
N SER A 102 -2.97 7.17 0.15
CA SER A 102 -2.00 6.29 0.82
C SER A 102 -0.86 5.87 -0.13
N CYS A 103 -1.17 5.54 -1.39
CA CYS A 103 -0.14 5.26 -2.41
C CYS A 103 0.75 6.48 -2.69
N LEU A 104 0.16 7.68 -2.74
CA LEU A 104 0.92 8.93 -2.86
C LEU A 104 1.86 9.10 -1.67
N GLY A 105 1.35 8.89 -0.45
CA GLY A 105 2.18 8.90 0.76
C GLY A 105 3.34 7.93 0.67
N LEU A 106 3.10 6.71 0.17
CA LEU A 106 4.12 5.68 0.02
C LEU A 106 5.24 6.13 -0.93
N SER A 107 4.89 6.83 -2.01
CA SER A 107 5.87 7.46 -2.90
C SER A 107 6.60 8.62 -2.21
N VAL A 108 5.94 9.43 -1.39
CA VAL A 108 6.62 10.50 -0.65
C VAL A 108 7.67 9.94 0.32
N VAL A 109 7.31 8.97 1.17
CA VAL A 109 8.29 8.38 2.12
C VAL A 109 9.43 7.63 1.42
N ALA A 110 9.17 7.09 0.23
CA ALA A 110 10.19 6.42 -0.59
C ALA A 110 11.28 7.37 -1.08
N ASN A 111 10.95 8.64 -1.33
CA ASN A 111 11.85 9.60 -1.98
C ASN A 111 12.38 10.67 -1.01
N PHE A 112 11.67 10.96 0.09
CA PHE A 112 12.06 11.96 1.08
C PHE A 112 12.46 11.29 2.39
N GLN A 113 13.76 11.20 2.65
CA GLN A 113 14.32 10.54 3.83
C GLN A 113 14.07 11.36 5.10
N LYS A 114 13.81 10.65 6.21
CA LYS A 114 13.58 11.21 7.55
C LYS A 114 14.66 12.20 7.97
N THR A 115 15.94 11.86 7.77
CA THR A 115 17.08 12.64 8.26
C THR A 115 17.37 13.90 7.43
N THR A 116 16.87 13.96 6.18
CA THR A 116 17.11 15.09 5.27
C THR A 116 15.92 16.05 5.23
N PHE A 117 14.70 15.52 5.13
CA PHE A 117 13.46 16.32 5.02
C PHE A 117 12.37 15.79 5.95
N PHE A 118 12.62 15.87 7.27
CA PHE A 118 11.75 15.30 8.30
C PHE A 118 10.26 15.66 8.16
N ALA A 119 9.93 16.94 7.96
CA ALA A 119 8.54 17.37 7.85
C ALA A 119 7.82 16.73 6.64
N VAL A 120 8.51 16.62 5.50
CA VAL A 120 7.97 15.99 4.28
C VAL A 120 7.84 14.48 4.49
N HIS A 121 8.83 13.86 5.12
CA HIS A 121 8.80 12.44 5.47
C HIS A 121 7.62 12.10 6.38
N VAL A 122 7.40 12.88 7.44
CA VAL A 122 6.27 12.71 8.37
C VAL A 122 4.94 12.92 7.65
N CYS A 123 4.84 13.94 6.78
CA CYS A 123 3.65 14.13 5.93
C CYS A 123 3.38 12.90 5.06
N GLY A 124 4.42 12.36 4.41
CA GLY A 124 4.36 11.11 3.67
C GLY A 124 3.87 9.94 4.53
N ALA A 125 4.42 9.77 5.73
CA ALA A 125 4.06 8.69 6.65
C ALA A 125 2.60 8.81 7.11
N ILE A 126 2.11 10.02 7.40
CA ILE A 126 0.70 10.27 7.74
C ILE A 126 -0.20 9.94 6.54
N LEU A 127 0.20 10.30 5.32
CA LEU A 127 -0.53 9.92 4.11
C LEU A 127 -0.55 8.39 3.94
N THR A 128 0.60 7.72 4.00
CA THR A 128 0.70 6.26 3.86
C THR A 128 -0.13 5.53 4.90
N PHE A 129 0.21 5.72 6.18
CA PHE A 129 -0.34 4.93 7.27
C PHE A 129 -1.69 5.48 7.73
N GLY A 130 -1.87 6.80 7.80
CA GLY A 130 -3.13 7.41 8.22
C GLY A 130 -4.24 7.17 7.20
N MET A 131 -4.04 7.58 5.93
CA MET A 131 -5.06 7.34 4.90
C MET A 131 -5.22 5.84 4.59
N GLY A 132 -4.13 5.07 4.69
CA GLY A 132 -4.17 3.62 4.58
C GLY A 132 -5.00 2.95 5.67
N SER A 133 -4.91 3.42 6.92
CA SER A 133 -5.70 2.89 8.04
C SER A 133 -7.19 3.19 7.84
N LEU A 134 -7.52 4.42 7.39
CA LEU A 134 -8.89 4.79 7.05
C LEU A 134 -9.41 3.96 5.87
N TYR A 135 -8.57 3.68 4.86
CA TYR A 135 -8.90 2.76 3.77
C TYR A 135 -9.25 1.37 4.30
N MET A 136 -8.42 0.78 5.18
CA MET A 136 -8.69 -0.53 5.78
C MET A 136 -10.00 -0.55 6.58
N PHE A 137 -10.28 0.53 7.32
CA PHE A 137 -11.53 0.70 8.06
C PHE A 137 -12.74 0.73 7.12
N VAL A 138 -12.72 1.56 6.08
CA VAL A 138 -13.79 1.63 5.07
C VAL A 138 -13.99 0.27 4.39
N GLN A 139 -12.91 -0.41 4.01
CA GLN A 139 -12.97 -1.72 3.37
C GLN A 139 -13.48 -2.82 4.31
N THR A 140 -13.27 -2.68 5.62
CA THR A 140 -13.88 -3.55 6.64
C THR A 140 -15.39 -3.33 6.72
N ILE A 141 -15.86 -2.08 6.71
CA ILE A 141 -17.29 -1.75 6.66
C ILE A 141 -17.92 -2.32 5.37
N LEU A 142 -17.27 -2.14 4.22
CA LEU A 142 -17.74 -2.73 2.96
C LEU A 142 -17.80 -4.25 3.04
N SER A 143 -16.81 -4.88 3.66
CA SER A 143 -16.81 -6.34 3.87
C SER A 143 -17.97 -6.80 4.75
N TYR A 144 -18.33 -6.00 5.77
CA TYR A 144 -19.51 -6.24 6.59
C TYR A 144 -20.80 -6.13 5.77
N GLN A 145 -20.97 -5.08 4.97
CA GLN A 145 -22.17 -4.83 4.18
C GLN A 145 -22.36 -5.86 3.06
N MET A 146 -21.27 -6.39 2.50
CA MET A 146 -21.29 -7.37 1.41
C MET A 146 -21.41 -8.82 1.89
N GLN A 147 -21.45 -9.07 3.20
CA GLN A 147 -21.68 -10.41 3.76
C GLN A 147 -23.18 -10.77 3.78
N PRO A 148 -23.55 -12.06 3.75
CA PRO A 148 -22.72 -13.23 3.47
C PRO A 148 -22.62 -13.54 1.97
N LYS A 149 -23.32 -12.78 1.12
CA LYS A 149 -23.53 -13.11 -0.30
C LYS A 149 -22.22 -13.09 -1.11
N ILE A 150 -21.28 -12.21 -0.77
CA ILE A 150 -20.02 -12.03 -1.52
C ILE A 150 -18.81 -12.46 -0.68
N HIS A 151 -18.72 -12.02 0.57
CA HIS A 151 -17.65 -12.42 1.48
C HIS A 151 -18.19 -13.31 2.59
N GLY A 152 -17.43 -14.35 2.96
CA GLY A 152 -17.72 -15.14 4.15
C GLY A 152 -17.52 -14.32 5.43
N LYS A 153 -18.31 -14.61 6.46
CA LYS A 153 -18.25 -13.91 7.77
C LYS A 153 -16.83 -13.92 8.39
N GLN A 154 -16.07 -14.98 8.14
CA GLN A 154 -14.68 -15.11 8.60
C GLN A 154 -13.77 -14.01 8.05
N VAL A 155 -13.92 -13.63 6.77
CA VAL A 155 -13.09 -12.58 6.15
C VAL A 155 -13.36 -11.22 6.80
N PHE A 156 -14.63 -10.92 7.13
CA PHE A 156 -14.98 -9.72 7.88
C PHE A 156 -14.28 -9.68 9.25
N TRP A 157 -14.36 -10.76 10.04
CA TRP A 157 -13.71 -10.82 11.35
C TRP A 157 -12.20 -10.68 11.27
N ILE A 158 -11.55 -11.32 10.29
CA ILE A 158 -10.11 -11.16 10.05
C ILE A 158 -9.77 -9.70 9.73
N ARG A 159 -10.51 -9.07 8.82
CA ARG A 159 -10.31 -7.65 8.47
C ARG A 159 -10.53 -6.71 9.65
N LEU A 160 -11.54 -6.97 10.48
CA LEU A 160 -11.81 -6.21 11.69
C LEU A 160 -10.66 -6.31 12.69
N LEU A 161 -10.15 -7.52 12.96
CA LEU A 161 -9.01 -7.72 13.85
C LEU A 161 -7.75 -6.99 13.34
N LEU A 162 -7.51 -7.02 12.03
CA LEU A 162 -6.38 -6.32 11.41
C LEU A 162 -6.51 -4.79 11.51
N VAL A 163 -7.72 -4.24 11.37
CA VAL A 163 -7.97 -2.80 11.58
C VAL A 163 -7.76 -2.41 13.04
N ILE A 164 -8.22 -3.22 13.99
CA ILE A 164 -7.99 -2.96 15.42
C ILE A 164 -6.49 -2.99 15.74
N TRP A 165 -5.77 -4.00 15.24
CA TRP A 165 -4.31 -4.10 15.37
C TRP A 165 -3.65 -2.84 14.79
N CYS A 166 -3.99 -2.47 13.55
CA CYS A 166 -3.46 -1.28 12.90
C CYS A 166 -3.70 -0.02 13.75
N GLY A 167 -4.92 0.16 14.26
CA GLY A 167 -5.30 1.31 15.10
C GLY A 167 -4.53 1.39 16.40
N VAL A 168 -4.33 0.26 17.10
CA VAL A 168 -3.53 0.21 18.34
C VAL A 168 -2.07 0.57 18.04
N SER A 169 -1.50 0.03 16.96
CA SER A 169 -0.11 0.31 16.56
C SER A 169 0.07 1.78 16.18
N ALA A 170 -0.88 2.34 15.43
CA ALA A 170 -0.88 3.75 15.06
C ALA A 170 -1.00 4.67 16.28
N LEU A 171 -1.82 4.32 17.28
CA LEU A 171 -1.96 5.08 18.52
C LEU A 171 -0.66 5.07 19.33
N ILE A 172 -0.02 3.89 19.47
CA ILE A 172 1.27 3.77 20.15
C ILE A 172 2.32 4.61 19.42
N MET A 173 2.42 4.47 18.10
CA MET A 173 3.35 5.23 17.29
C MET A 173 3.13 6.75 17.45
N LEU A 174 1.89 7.22 17.36
CA LEU A 174 1.56 8.64 17.50
C LEU A 174 1.92 9.19 18.88
N THR A 175 1.50 8.52 19.94
CA THR A 175 1.70 8.98 21.32
C THR A 175 3.17 8.92 21.75
N CYS A 176 3.86 7.80 21.48
CA CYS A 176 5.26 7.65 21.83
C CYS A 176 6.18 8.50 20.96
N SER A 177 5.89 8.70 19.67
CA SER A 177 6.67 9.61 18.81
C SER A 177 6.47 11.06 19.25
N SER A 178 5.25 11.46 19.59
CA SER A 178 4.99 12.80 20.12
C SER A 178 5.80 13.04 21.39
N LEU A 179 5.86 12.07 22.31
CA LEU A 179 6.69 12.18 23.51
C LEU A 179 8.19 12.20 23.19
N LEU A 180 8.66 11.36 22.27
CA LEU A 180 10.06 11.28 21.85
C LEU A 180 10.56 12.62 21.27
N TYR A 181 9.77 13.25 20.39
CA TYR A 181 10.17 14.48 19.70
C TYR A 181 9.83 15.77 20.47
N SER A 182 8.92 15.74 21.44
CA SER A 182 8.64 16.91 22.32
C SER A 182 9.54 16.98 23.55
N SER A 183 10.11 15.85 23.97
CA SER A 183 11.02 15.80 25.11
C SER A 183 12.42 16.24 24.71
N SER A 184 13.11 16.97 25.59
CA SER A 184 14.50 17.43 25.38
C SER A 184 15.54 16.31 25.56
N PHE A 185 15.45 15.24 24.77
CA PHE A 185 16.39 14.11 24.82
C PHE A 185 17.67 14.33 24.00
N GLY A 186 17.80 15.47 23.30
CA GLY A 186 18.98 15.85 22.53
C GLY A 186 18.62 16.73 21.33
N THR A 187 19.63 17.36 20.71
CA THR A 187 19.45 18.28 19.56
C THR A 187 19.24 17.56 18.23
N ASP A 188 19.63 16.29 18.12
CA ASP A 188 19.74 15.57 16.83
C ASP A 188 18.99 14.22 16.80
N ILE A 189 17.90 14.09 17.58
CA ILE A 189 17.09 12.85 17.67
C ILE A 189 16.58 12.40 16.30
N VAL A 190 16.26 13.36 15.42
CA VAL A 190 15.72 13.08 14.07
C VAL A 190 16.78 12.40 13.19
N GLN A 191 18.04 12.82 13.29
CA GLN A 191 19.18 12.32 12.52
C GLN A 191 19.82 11.08 13.13
N LYS A 192 19.49 10.75 14.39
CA LYS A 192 20.07 9.63 15.13
C LYS A 192 19.62 8.27 14.58
N LEU A 193 20.58 7.54 14.00
CA LEU A 193 20.41 6.18 13.47
C LEU A 193 21.00 5.09 14.39
N HIS A 194 21.88 5.47 15.32
CA HIS A 194 22.48 4.58 16.31
C HIS A 194 22.00 4.95 17.71
N TRP A 195 21.48 3.97 18.44
CA TRP A 195 20.81 4.08 19.73
C TRP A 195 21.43 3.12 20.75
N ASN A 196 22.12 3.67 21.73
CA ASN A 196 22.62 2.91 22.87
C ASN A 196 21.50 2.72 23.91
N PRO A 197 21.43 1.57 24.61
CA PRO A 197 20.44 1.37 25.68
C PRO A 197 20.48 2.41 26.80
N GLU A 198 21.62 3.08 27.00
CA GLU A 198 21.81 4.15 27.98
C GLU A 198 21.32 5.53 27.47
N ASP A 199 21.00 5.65 26.18
CA ASP A 199 20.53 6.90 25.61
C ASP A 199 19.15 7.29 26.15
N LYS A 200 19.02 8.58 26.51
CA LYS A 200 17.71 9.14 26.84
C LYS A 200 16.79 9.01 25.63
N GLY A 201 15.60 8.44 25.84
CA GLY A 201 14.63 8.19 24.78
C GLY A 201 14.78 6.85 24.06
N TYR A 202 15.79 6.02 24.37
CA TYR A 202 15.99 4.69 23.78
C TYR A 202 14.71 3.83 23.83
N ALA A 203 14.08 3.73 25.00
CA ALA A 203 12.86 2.94 25.16
C ALA A 203 11.72 3.44 24.25
N LEU A 204 11.56 4.75 24.09
CA LEU A 204 10.54 5.33 23.21
C LEU A 204 10.85 5.08 21.73
N HIS A 205 12.13 5.20 21.34
CA HIS A 205 12.59 4.80 20.01
C HIS A 205 12.24 3.33 19.71
N MET A 206 12.57 2.40 20.62
CA MET A 206 12.25 0.98 20.46
C MET A 206 10.73 0.72 20.35
N ILE A 207 9.92 1.37 21.20
CA ILE A 207 8.46 1.22 21.17
C ILE A 207 7.89 1.73 19.85
N THR A 208 8.34 2.88 19.38
CA THR A 208 7.86 3.47 18.12
C THR A 208 8.34 2.71 16.89
N ALA A 209 9.56 2.18 16.89
CA ALA A 209 10.05 1.30 15.83
C ALA A 209 9.24 -0.01 15.78
N ALA A 210 8.98 -0.63 16.93
CA ALA A 210 8.08 -1.78 17.03
C ALA A 210 6.68 -1.43 16.51
N ALA A 211 6.16 -0.25 16.85
CA ALA A 211 4.85 0.21 16.38
C ALA A 211 4.81 0.40 14.84
N GLU A 212 5.87 0.91 14.22
CA GLU A 212 5.97 1.05 12.76
C GLU A 212 5.97 -0.32 12.05
N TRP A 213 6.78 -1.27 12.53
CA TRP A 213 6.82 -2.64 12.00
C TRP A 213 5.49 -3.36 12.16
N THR A 214 4.91 -3.33 13.37
CA THR A 214 3.63 -4.00 13.67
C THR A 214 2.48 -3.40 12.88
N MET A 215 2.43 -2.08 12.73
CA MET A 215 1.48 -1.41 11.86
C MET A 215 1.65 -1.89 10.40
N SER A 216 2.87 -1.90 9.88
CA SER A 216 3.15 -2.38 8.51
C SER A 216 2.72 -3.84 8.28
N PHE A 217 2.91 -4.73 9.26
CA PHE A 217 2.43 -6.11 9.18
C PHE A 217 0.91 -6.21 9.15
N SER A 218 0.19 -5.33 9.86
CA SER A 218 -1.28 -5.29 9.79
C SER A 218 -1.78 -4.93 8.37
N PHE A 219 -1.08 -4.03 7.67
CA PHE A 219 -1.35 -3.74 6.25
C PHE A 219 -1.10 -4.97 5.38
N PHE A 220 0.03 -5.66 5.57
CA PHE A 220 0.32 -6.88 4.82
C PHE A 220 -0.77 -7.94 5.04
N GLY A 221 -1.15 -8.16 6.29
CA GLY A 221 -2.27 -9.02 6.67
C GLY A 221 -3.56 -8.64 5.96
N PHE A 222 -3.84 -7.35 5.83
CA PHE A 222 -5.06 -6.86 5.19
C PHE A 222 -5.05 -7.11 3.69
N PHE A 223 -3.97 -6.78 2.99
CA PHE A 223 -3.83 -7.02 1.56
C PHE A 223 -3.76 -8.52 1.22
N LEU A 224 -3.28 -9.38 2.13
CA LEU A 224 -3.36 -10.85 1.97
C LEU A 224 -4.82 -11.31 1.81
N THR A 225 -5.76 -10.68 2.50
CA THR A 225 -7.18 -11.02 2.37
C THR A 225 -7.73 -10.77 0.96
N TYR A 226 -7.12 -9.88 0.17
CA TYR A 226 -7.54 -9.62 -1.21
C TYR A 226 -7.12 -10.69 -2.21
N ILE A 227 -6.13 -11.52 -1.89
CA ILE A 227 -5.69 -12.55 -2.84
C ILE A 227 -6.87 -13.45 -3.20
N ARG A 228 -7.63 -13.93 -2.21
CA ARG A 228 -8.85 -14.73 -2.46
C ARG A 228 -9.94 -13.96 -3.18
N ASP A 229 -10.16 -12.70 -2.80
CA ASP A 229 -11.19 -11.86 -3.43
C ASP A 229 -10.94 -11.67 -4.93
N PHE A 230 -9.68 -11.69 -5.36
CA PHE A 230 -9.30 -11.37 -6.74
C PHE A 230 -9.16 -12.60 -7.65
N GLN A 231 -9.26 -13.82 -7.11
CA GLN A 231 -9.08 -15.07 -7.87
C GLN A 231 -10.05 -15.23 -9.05
N LYS A 232 -11.25 -14.65 -8.93
CA LYS A 232 -12.33 -14.75 -9.92
C LYS A 232 -12.57 -13.45 -10.70
N ILE A 233 -11.62 -12.52 -10.68
CA ILE A 233 -11.70 -11.25 -11.42
C ILE A 233 -10.80 -11.34 -12.65
N SER A 234 -11.29 -10.87 -13.79
CA SER A 234 -10.48 -10.67 -14.99
C SER A 234 -10.64 -9.23 -15.48
N LEU A 235 -9.54 -8.65 -15.97
CA LEU A 235 -9.54 -7.34 -16.63
C LEU A 235 -9.32 -7.58 -18.12
N ARG A 236 -10.21 -7.04 -18.96
CA ARG A 236 -9.98 -6.94 -20.41
C ARG A 236 -9.67 -5.50 -20.74
N VAL A 237 -8.49 -5.26 -21.32
CA VAL A 237 -8.10 -3.96 -21.88
C VAL A 237 -8.29 -4.04 -23.40
N GLU A 238 -9.08 -3.14 -23.96
CA GLU A 238 -9.35 -3.08 -25.40
C GLU A 238 -8.97 -1.69 -25.91
N ALA A 239 -8.04 -1.63 -26.85
CA ALA A 239 -7.64 -0.39 -27.51
C ALA A 239 -8.57 -0.15 -28.70
N ASN A 240 -9.51 0.79 -28.55
CA ASN A 240 -10.41 1.18 -29.63
C ASN A 240 -9.85 2.41 -30.35
N LEU A 241 -9.40 2.21 -31.58
CA LEU A 241 -8.87 3.27 -32.41
C LEU A 241 -10.05 4.03 -33.06
N HIS A 242 -10.17 5.34 -32.82
CA HIS A 242 -11.30 6.16 -33.28
C HIS A 242 -11.03 6.86 -34.63
N GLY A 243 -9.84 6.67 -35.20
CA GLY A 243 -9.38 7.26 -36.46
C GLY A 243 -7.97 6.78 -36.76
N LEU A 244 -7.56 6.82 -38.02
CA LEU A 244 -6.19 6.54 -38.44
C LEU A 244 -5.26 7.73 -38.18
N THR A 245 -5.85 8.93 -38.12
CA THR A 245 -5.14 10.17 -37.83
C THR A 245 -5.82 10.96 -36.70
N LEU A 246 -5.09 11.89 -36.09
CA LEU A 246 -5.62 12.81 -35.07
C LEU A 246 -6.70 13.78 -35.61
N TYR A 247 -6.87 13.83 -36.93
CA TYR A 247 -7.77 14.77 -37.61
C TYR A 247 -9.00 14.09 -38.22
N ASP A 248 -9.10 12.76 -38.12
CA ASP A 248 -10.24 12.03 -38.65
C ASP A 248 -11.49 12.36 -37.81
N THR A 249 -12.45 13.05 -38.41
CA THR A 249 -13.71 13.46 -37.76
C THR A 249 -14.79 12.38 -37.77
N ALA A 250 -14.55 11.25 -38.45
CA ALA A 250 -15.48 10.13 -38.55
C ALA A 250 -14.77 8.81 -38.19
N PRO A 251 -15.46 7.87 -37.51
CA PRO A 251 -14.90 6.56 -37.19
C PRO A 251 -14.60 5.80 -38.49
N CYS A 252 -13.32 5.72 -38.84
CA CYS A 252 -12.87 4.89 -39.95
C CYS A 252 -12.97 3.42 -39.52
N PRO A 253 -13.39 2.46 -40.37
CA PRO A 253 -13.41 1.05 -40.00
C PRO A 253 -11.97 0.59 -39.76
N VAL A 254 -11.65 0.35 -38.49
CA VAL A 254 -10.35 -0.15 -38.08
C VAL A 254 -10.42 -1.67 -38.11
N ASN A 255 -9.58 -2.29 -38.94
CA ASN A 255 -9.39 -3.73 -38.92
C ASN A 255 -8.82 -4.12 -37.55
N ASN A 256 -9.67 -4.66 -36.68
CA ASN A 256 -9.28 -5.31 -35.44
C ASN A 256 -8.78 -6.74 -35.77
N GLU A 257 -7.96 -7.36 -34.92
CA GLU A 257 -7.45 -8.74 -35.11
C GLU A 257 -8.58 -9.79 -35.23
N ARG A 258 -9.83 -9.43 -34.89
CA ARG A 258 -11.04 -10.25 -35.04
C ARG A 258 -11.82 -10.04 -36.35
N THR A 259 -11.38 -9.13 -37.22
CA THR A 259 -12.11 -8.84 -38.45
C THR A 259 -11.90 -10.00 -39.43
N ARG A 260 -12.95 -10.77 -39.72
CA ARG A 260 -12.89 -11.85 -40.71
C ARG A 260 -12.50 -11.25 -42.05
N LEU A 261 -11.35 -11.64 -42.59
CA LEU A 261 -10.81 -11.17 -43.87
C LEU A 261 -11.64 -11.59 -45.09
N LEU A 262 -12.66 -12.43 -44.94
CA LEU A 262 -13.52 -12.89 -46.02
C LEU A 262 -14.98 -12.95 -45.55
N SER A 263 -15.86 -12.21 -46.25
CA SER A 263 -17.30 -12.46 -46.24
C SER A 263 -17.52 -13.84 -46.82
N ARG A 264 -18.09 -14.75 -46.03
CA ARG A 264 -18.47 -16.09 -46.51
C ARG A 264 -19.84 -15.96 -47.18
N ASP A 265 -19.86 -15.37 -48.36
CA ASP A 265 -20.97 -15.44 -49.31
C ASP A 265 -20.41 -16.05 -50.60
N ILE A 266 -20.61 -17.37 -50.74
CA ILE A 266 -21.05 -18.18 -51.90
C ILE A 266 -21.27 -19.60 -51.35
#